data_AF-A0A6V7JY67-F1
#
_entry.id   AF-A0A6V7JY67-F1
#
_cell.length_a   1.000
_cell.length_b   1.000
_cell.length_c   1.000
_cell.angle_alpha   90.00
_cell.angle_beta   90.00
_cell.angle_gamma   90.00
#
_symmetry.space_group_name_H-M   'P 1'
#
loop_
_entity.id
_entity.type
_entity.pdbx_description
1 polymer ?
#
loop_
_entity_poly.entity_id
_entity_poly.type
_entity_poly.pdbx_seq_one_letter_code
_entity_poly.pdbx_strand_id
1 'polypeptide(L)' 'CQCPPGYNGPRCQQTTRSFKGNGWAWYPALEMCDNSHLSFEFITRKSDGLLLYNGPIVPPEPDELMVS' A
#
# COMPACT_ATOMS: atom_id res chain seq x y z
N CYS A 1 -19.66 -21.21 -2.84
CA CYS A 1 -18.81 -20.61 -3.90
C CYS A 1 -17.36 -20.92 -3.60
N GLN A 2 -16.60 -21.36 -4.61
CA GLN A 2 -15.15 -21.47 -4.53
C GLN A 2 -14.55 -20.36 -5.40
N CYS A 3 -13.54 -19.67 -4.90
CA CYS A 3 -12.86 -18.62 -5.65
C CYS A 3 -11.81 -19.22 -6.59
N PRO A 4 -11.51 -18.57 -7.73
CA PRO A 4 -10.39 -18.98 -8.57
C PRO A 4 -9.06 -18.95 -7.81
N PRO A 5 -8.04 -19.69 -8.25
CA PRO A 5 -6.72 -19.69 -7.63
C PRO A 5 -6.17 -18.27 -7.45
N GLY A 6 -5.72 -17.94 -6.24
CA GLY A 6 -5.19 -16.61 -5.90
C GLY A 6 -6.23 -15.59 -5.41
N TYR A 7 -7.52 -15.92 -5.42
CA TYR A 7 -8.59 -15.07 -4.91
C TYR A 7 -9.20 -15.67 -3.63
N ASN A 8 -9.63 -14.80 -2.73
CA ASN A 8 -10.12 -15.17 -1.40
C ASN A 8 -11.20 -14.20 -0.88
N GLY A 9 -11.87 -14.57 0.21
CA GLY A 9 -12.88 -13.74 0.86
C GLY A 9 -14.28 -13.81 0.23
N PRO A 10 -15.26 -13.08 0.81
CA PRO A 10 -16.69 -13.18 0.45
C PRO A 10 -17.00 -12.74 -0.99
N ARG A 11 -16.12 -11.97 -1.62
CA ARG A 11 -16.28 -11.48 -3.00
C ARG A 11 -15.19 -11.99 -3.95
N CYS A 12 -14.42 -13.00 -3.55
CA CYS A 12 -13.24 -13.45 -4.29
C CYS A 12 -12.34 -12.27 -4.67
N GLN A 13 -12.01 -11.44 -3.68
CA GLN A 13 -11.07 -10.34 -3.86
C GLN A 13 -9.64 -10.87 -3.85
N GLN A 14 -8.70 -10.11 -4.43
CA GLN A 14 -7.29 -10.46 -4.40
C GLN A 14 -6.55 -9.52 -3.44
N THR A 15 -6.47 -9.91 -2.17
CA THR A 15 -5.92 -9.06 -1.10
C THR A 15 -4.39 -9.10 -0.98
N THR A 16 -3.75 -10.10 -1.59
CA THR A 16 -2.31 -10.33 -1.46
C THR A 16 -1.56 -9.93 -2.74
N ARG A 17 -0.37 -9.34 -2.59
CA ARG A 17 0.54 -9.01 -3.69
C ARG A 17 1.96 -9.44 -3.32
N SER A 18 2.72 -9.83 -4.33
CA SER A 18 4.13 -10.24 -4.19
C SER A 18 4.99 -9.37 -5.10
N PHE A 19 6.06 -8.81 -4.55
CA PHE A 19 6.98 -7.94 -5.26
C PHE A 19 8.35 -8.61 -5.39
N LYS A 20 9.01 -8.43 -6.56
CA LYS A 20 10.34 -8.98 -6.84
C LYS A 20 11.47 -7.94 -6.69
N GLY A 21 11.19 -6.78 -6.08
CA GLY A 21 12.16 -5.71 -5.83
C GLY A 21 11.92 -4.42 -6.64
N ASN A 22 11.40 -4.52 -7.86
CA ASN A 22 11.19 -3.37 -8.75
C ASN A 22 9.70 -3.12 -9.06
N GLY A 23 8.82 -3.30 -8.07
CA GLY A 23 7.38 -3.17 -8.27
C GLY A 23 6.70 -2.51 -7.08
N TRP A 24 5.60 -1.82 -7.36
CA TRP A 24 4.76 -1.15 -6.38
C TRP A 24 3.29 -1.37 -6.74
N ALA A 25 2.40 -1.19 -5.78
CA ALA A 25 0.96 -1.18 -6.01
C ALA A 25 0.41 0.18 -5.59
N TRP A 26 -0.30 0.83 -6.51
CA TRP A 26 -1.01 2.08 -6.21
C TRP A 26 -2.45 1.76 -5.86
N TYR A 27 -2.92 2.37 -4.78
CA TYR A 27 -4.28 2.30 -4.30
C TYR A 27 -4.88 3.71 -4.26
N PRO A 28 -6.22 3.84 -4.29
CA PRO A 28 -6.87 5.11 -3.98
C PRO A 28 -6.37 5.67 -2.65
N ALA A 29 -6.40 7.00 -2.53
CA ALA A 29 -6.02 7.67 -1.30
C ALA A 29 -6.83 7.15 -0.11
N LEU A 30 -6.20 7.07 1.06
CA LEU A 30 -6.90 6.77 2.29
C LEU A 30 -7.88 7.91 2.59
N GLU A 31 -9.12 7.57 2.92
CA GLU A 31 -10.13 8.57 3.27
C GLU A 31 -9.70 9.29 4.55
N MET A 32 -9.56 10.61 4.44
CA MET A 32 -9.25 11.49 5.55
C MET A 32 -10.55 11.87 6.27
N CYS A 33 -10.49 12.08 7.59
CA CYS A 33 -11.61 12.49 8.46
C CYS A 33 -12.57 11.38 8.94
N ASP A 34 -12.33 10.12 8.59
CA ASP A 34 -13.00 8.97 9.22
C ASP A 34 -12.02 8.21 10.12
N ASN A 35 -12.50 7.42 11.09
CA ASN A 35 -11.67 6.57 11.95
C ASN A 35 -11.10 5.40 11.15
N SER A 36 -10.10 5.68 10.30
CA SER A 36 -9.50 4.70 9.41
C SER A 36 -8.38 3.92 10.11
N HIS A 37 -8.48 2.60 10.04
CA HIS A 37 -7.44 1.68 10.51
C HIS A 37 -6.89 0.91 9.31
N LEU A 38 -5.59 1.05 9.05
CA LEU A 38 -4.87 0.25 8.05
C LEU A 38 -4.11 -0.88 8.74
N SER A 39 -4.40 -2.12 8.37
CA SER A 39 -3.68 -3.30 8.81
C SER A 39 -3.25 -4.15 7.63
N PHE A 40 -2.02 -4.65 7.67
CA PHE A 40 -1.50 -5.62 6.71
C PHE A 40 -0.42 -6.49 7.35
N GLU A 41 -0.25 -7.68 6.80
CA GLU A 41 0.80 -8.61 7.16
C GLU A 41 1.77 -8.72 5.98
N PHE A 42 3.07 -8.85 6.28
CA PHE A 42 4.09 -8.96 5.25
C PHE A 42 5.14 -10.01 5.62
N ILE A 43 5.80 -10.53 4.59
CA ILE A 43 6.98 -11.39 4.73
C ILE A 43 8.00 -11.00 3.67
N THR A 44 9.26 -10.91 4.07
CA THR A 44 10.37 -10.57 3.16
C THR A 44 11.64 -11.28 3.58
N ARG A 45 12.56 -11.49 2.64
CA ARG A 45 13.94 -11.93 2.91
C ARG A 45 14.94 -10.77 2.95
N LYS A 46 14.50 -9.56 2.61
CA LYS A 46 15.32 -8.35 2.62
C LYS A 46 15.25 -7.68 3.99
N SER A 47 16.38 -7.19 4.49
CA SER A 47 16.47 -6.43 5.74
C SER A 47 15.81 -5.06 5.65
N ASP A 48 15.80 -4.47 4.45
CA ASP A 48 15.37 -3.09 4.22
C ASP A 48 14.42 -3.00 3.01
N GLY A 49 13.44 -2.09 3.09
CA GLY A 49 12.50 -1.81 2.01
C GLY A 49 11.32 -0.95 2.44
N LEU A 50 10.71 -0.28 1.47
CA LEU A 50 9.49 0.51 1.66
C LEU A 50 8.25 -0.40 1.61
N LEU A 51 7.48 -0.45 2.70
CA LEU A 51 6.23 -1.24 2.77
C LEU A 51 5.01 -0.42 2.32
N LEU A 52 4.95 0.84 2.73
CA LEU A 52 3.87 1.76 2.42
C LEU A 52 4.43 3.17 2.35
N TYR A 53 4.07 3.89 1.29
CA TYR A 53 4.24 5.33 1.21
C TYR A 53 2.86 5.97 1.08
N ASN A 54 2.55 6.89 1.98
CA ASN A 54 1.33 7.66 1.96
C ASN A 54 1.67 9.14 2.17
N GLY A 55 1.74 9.90 1.08
CA GLY A 55 1.99 11.34 1.16
C GLY A 55 2.15 12.02 -0.21
N PRO A 56 2.40 13.35 -0.19
CA PRO A 56 2.02 14.29 0.86
C PRO A 56 0.55 14.71 0.73
N ILE A 57 -0.08 15.04 1.87
CA ILE A 57 -1.49 15.49 1.95
C ILE A 57 -1.67 16.91 1.38
N VAL A 58 -0.57 17.64 1.19
CA VAL A 58 -0.50 19.01 0.65
C VAL A 58 0.71 19.15 -0.27
N PRO A 59 0.67 20.01 -1.31
CA PRO A 59 1.87 20.38 -2.05
C PRO A 59 2.93 20.94 -1.10
N PRO A 60 4.23 20.67 -1.32
CA PRO A 60 5.29 21.27 -0.51
C PRO A 60 5.18 22.80 -0.55
N GLU A 61 5.42 23.45 0.58
CA GLU A 61 5.54 24.91 0.61
C GLU A 61 6.68 25.34 -0.33
N PRO A 62 6.56 26.47 -1.05
CA PRO A 62 7.55 26.86 -2.06
C PRO A 62 9.00 26.93 -1.57
N ASP A 63 9.19 27.09 -0.26
CA ASP A 63 10.49 27.30 0.38
C ASP A 63 11.00 26.07 1.18
N GLU A 64 10.27 24.96 1.21
CA GLU A 64 10.71 23.76 1.91
C GLU A 64 11.61 22.91 0.99
N LEU A 65 12.88 22.76 1.39
CA LEU A 65 13.90 22.03 0.63
C LEU A 65 13.43 20.62 0.29
N MET A 66 13.16 20.38 -0.99
CA MET A 66 12.96 19.03 -1.53
C MET A 66 14.30 18.28 -1.42
N VAL A 67 14.43 17.43 -0.41
CA VAL A 67 15.55 16.48 -0.34
C VAL A 67 15.22 15.34 -1.29
N SER A 68 15.89 15.35 -2.44
CA SER A 68 15.90 14.24 -3.41
C SER A 68 16.81 13.11 -2.99
#